data_AF-A0AAW4HGG8-F1
#
_entry.id   AF-A0AAW4HGG8-F1
#
_cell.length_a   1.000
_cell.length_b   1.000
_cell.length_c   1.000
_cell.angle_alpha   90.00
_cell.angle_beta   90.00
_cell.angle_gamma   90.00
#
_symmetry.space_group_name_H-M   'P 1'
#
loop_
_entity.id
_entity.type
_entity.pdbx_description
1 polymer ?
#
loop_
_entity_poly.entity_id
_entity_poly.type
_entity_poly.pdbx_seq_one_letter_code
_entity_poly.pdbx_strand_id
1 'polypeptide(L)' 'LNVDNIVTWLSQRVLIEKNDYTLSEAIQLIAELEQLWSGKLPLHDGHFIQPVDFSATIAALN' A
#
# COMPACT_ATOMS: atom_id res chain seq x y z
N LEU A 1 10.00 -11.91 26.07
CA LEU A 1 9.38 -10.87 25.24
C LEU A 1 9.32 -11.40 23.82
N ASN A 2 8.13 -11.48 23.20
CA ASN A 2 8.00 -11.96 21.83
C ASN A 2 8.55 -10.90 20.86
N VAL A 3 9.32 -11.34 19.86
CA VAL A 3 9.94 -10.46 18.85
C VAL A 3 8.87 -9.72 18.05
N ASP A 4 7.74 -10.36 17.76
CA ASP A 4 6.63 -9.73 17.03
C ASP A 4 6.10 -8.48 17.76
N ASN A 5 5.98 -8.56 19.09
CA ASN A 5 5.50 -7.43 19.89
C ASN A 5 6.49 -6.26 19.89
N ILE A 6 7.80 -6.54 19.77
CA ILE A 6 8.83 -5.50 19.71
C ILE A 6 8.81 -4.85 18.32
N VAL A 7 8.65 -5.64 17.24
CA VAL A 7 8.55 -5.13 15.87
C VAL A 7 7.33 -4.23 15.70
N THR A 8 6.16 -4.65 16.20
CA THR A 8 4.95 -3.82 16.17
C THR A 8 5.08 -2.56 17.02
N TRP A 9 5.70 -2.66 18.20
CA TRP A 9 5.91 -1.49 19.05
C TRP A 9 6.89 -0.48 18.44
N LEU A 10 7.93 -0.98 17.76
CA LEU A 10 8.92 -0.14 17.08
C LEU A 10 8.31 0.54 15.85
N SER A 11 7.54 -0.20 15.04
CA SER A 11 6.90 0.36 13.85
C SER A 11 5.95 1.49 14.20
N GLN A 12 5.18 1.35 15.30
CA GLN A 12 4.28 2.39 15.80
C GLN A 12 5.01 3.66 16.28
N ARG A 13 6.25 3.56 16.77
CA ARG A 13 7.02 4.70 17.29
C ARG A 13 7.89 5.41 16.27
N VAL A 14 8.27 4.70 15.21
CA VAL A 14 9.11 5.22 14.12
C VAL A 14 8.25 5.75 12.96
N LEU A 15 6.95 5.44 12.94
CA LEU A 15 6.02 5.98 11.96
C LEU A 15 5.90 7.50 12.12
N ILE A 16 6.60 8.23 11.24
CA ILE A 16 6.36 9.66 11.02
C ILE A 16 5.19 9.72 10.04
N GLU A 17 4.03 10.20 10.49
CA GLU A 17 2.87 10.39 9.62
C GLU A 17 3.22 11.40 8.52
N LYS A 18 3.43 10.88 7.30
CA LYS A 18 3.54 11.69 6.09
C LYS A 18 2.22 11.57 5.34
N ASN A 19 1.49 12.68 5.25
CA ASN A 19 0.16 12.70 4.65
C ASN A 19 0.19 12.84 3.12
N ASP A 20 1.25 13.42 2.57
CA ASP A 20 1.36 13.71 1.15
C ASP A 20 2.56 12.98 0.55
N TYR A 21 2.31 12.12 -0.43
CA TYR A 21 3.35 11.44 -1.19
C TYR A 21 3.41 12.01 -2.60
N THR A 22 4.62 12.30 -3.08
CA THR A 22 4.83 12.54 -4.51
C THR A 22 4.67 11.24 -5.30
N LEU A 23 4.42 11.35 -6.61
CA LEU A 23 4.33 10.18 -7.48
C LEU A 23 5.58 9.28 -7.39
N SER A 24 6.77 9.87 -7.41
CA SER A 24 8.02 9.12 -7.32
C SER A 24 8.15 8.34 -6.01
N GLU A 25 7.71 8.94 -4.89
CA GLU A 25 7.71 8.27 -3.59
C GLU A 25 6.72 7.12 -3.55
N ALA A 26 5.52 7.30 -4.11
CA ALA A 26 4.52 6.24 -4.21
C ALA A 26 5.04 5.05 -5.04
N ILE A 27 5.67 5.33 -6.20
CA ILE A 27 6.27 4.28 -7.04
C ILE A 27 7.35 3.52 -6.27
N GLN A 28 8.25 4.25 -5.60
CA GLN A 28 9.35 3.66 -4.83
C GLN A 28 8.82 2.74 -3.70
N LEU A 29 7.80 3.21 -2.96
CA LEU A 29 7.18 2.44 -1.87
C LEU A 29 6.56 1.13 -2.37
N ILE A 30 5.83 1.17 -3.48
CA ILE A 30 5.21 -0.03 -4.05
C ILE A 30 6.30 -1.01 -4.54
N ALA A 31 7.35 -0.53 -5.19
CA ALA A 31 8.45 -1.39 -5.65
C ALA A 31 9.17 -2.10 -4.48
N GLU A 32 9.44 -1.38 -3.37
CA GLU A 32 10.03 -1.96 -2.16
C GLU A 32 9.10 -2.99 -1.51
N LEU A 33 7.80 -2.68 -1.47
CA LEU A 33 6.78 -3.58 -0.93
C LEU A 33 6.65 -4.86 -1.77
N GLU A 34 6.68 -4.76 -3.10
CA GLU A 34 6.70 -5.89 -4.03
C GLU A 34 7.91 -6.80 -3.81
N GLN A 35 9.10 -6.22 -3.61
CA GLN A 35 10.31 -6.97 -3.32
C GLN A 35 10.22 -7.71 -1.98
N LEU A 36 9.73 -7.04 -0.94
CA LEU A 36 9.55 -7.64 0.39
C LEU A 36 8.60 -8.85 0.34
N TRP A 37 7.53 -8.75 -0.44
CA TRP A 37 6.55 -9.81 -0.63
C TRP A 37 6.92 -10.81 -1.74
N SER A 38 8.12 -10.71 -2.32
CA SER A 38 8.58 -11.56 -3.42
C SER A 38 7.58 -11.65 -4.58
N GLY A 39 6.95 -10.52 -4.91
CA GLY A 39 5.93 -10.41 -5.97
C GLY A 39 4.54 -10.98 -5.63
N LYS A 40 4.30 -11.45 -4.40
CA LYS A 40 3.02 -12.05 -3.97
C LYS A 40 2.17 -11.10 -3.16
N LEU A 41 2.02 -9.85 -3.60
CA LEU A 41 1.22 -8.87 -2.87
C LEU A 41 -0.23 -9.32 -2.70
N PRO A 42 -0.87 -9.01 -1.56
CA PRO A 42 -2.22 -9.41 -1.25
C PRO A 42 -3.21 -8.48 -1.97
N LEU A 43 -3.30 -8.59 -3.30
CA LEU A 43 -4.17 -7.72 -4.11
C LEU A 43 -5.67 -7.89 -3.85
N HIS A 44 -6.04 -8.92 -3.09
CA HIS A 44 -7.41 -9.21 -2.66
C HIS A 44 -7.82 -8.48 -1.37
N ASP A 45 -6.86 -7.87 -0.66
CA ASP A 45 -7.15 -7.10 0.55
C ASP A 45 -7.69 -5.71 0.20
N GLY A 46 -8.96 -5.47 0.52
CA GLY A 46 -9.65 -4.21 0.28
C GLY A 46 -9.12 -3.02 1.09
N HIS A 47 -8.32 -3.25 2.14
CA HIS A 47 -7.60 -2.20 2.86
C HIS A 47 -6.31 -1.78 2.16
N PHE A 48 -5.77 -2.66 1.32
CA PHE A 48 -4.53 -2.43 0.57
C PHE A 48 -4.81 -1.93 -0.85
N ILE A 49 -5.79 -2.52 -1.55
CA ILE A 49 -6.18 -2.15 -2.91
C ILE A 49 -7.68 -1.95 -3.01
N GLN A 50 -8.07 -0.82 -3.59
CA GLN A 50 -9.46 -0.53 -3.91
C GLN A 50 -9.69 -0.59 -5.43
N PRO A 51 -10.61 -1.45 -5.90
CA PRO A 51 -11.04 -1.44 -7.30
C PRO A 51 -11.69 -0.10 -7.64
N VAL A 52 -11.31 0.48 -8.78
CA VAL A 52 -11.94 1.69 -9.33
C VAL A 52 -12.86 1.29 -10.47
N ASP A 53 -14.14 1.64 -10.37
CA ASP A 53 -15.13 1.34 -11.41
C ASP A 53 -15.10 2.41 -12.51
N PHE A 54 -14.69 2.00 -13.71
CA PHE A 54 -14.68 2.85 -14.92
C PHE A 54 -15.90 2.65 -15.81
N SER A 55 -16.85 1.79 -15.44
CA SER A 55 -17.99 1.42 -16.28
C SER A 55 -18.83 2.63 -16.69
N ALA A 56 -19.07 3.56 -15.76
CA ALA A 56 -19.82 4.79 -16.02
C ALA A 56 -19.09 5.72 -17.01
N THR A 57 -17.76 5.84 -16.90
CA THR A 57 -16.94 6.65 -17.80
C THR A 57 -16.92 6.07 -19.21
N ILE A 58 -16.81 4.75 -19.34
CA ILE A 58 -16.84 4.06 -20.63
C ILE A 58 -18.22 4.19 -21.29
N ALA A 59 -19.30 4.05 -20.50
CA ALA A 59 -20.66 4.19 -21.01
C ALA A 59 -20.96 5.60 -21.55
N ALA A 60 -20.35 6.64 -20.99
CA ALA A 60 -20.50 8.02 -21.44
C ALA A 60 -19.70 8.37 -22.72
N LEU A 61 -18.78 7.49 -23.14
CA LEU A 61 -17.94 7.66 -24.34
C LEU A 61 -18.51 6.96 -25.59
N ASN A 62 -19.57 6.16 -25.44
CA ASN A 62 -20.28 5.46 -26.51
C ASN A 62 -21.59 6.19 -26.87
#